data_AF-A0A060CQL7-F1
#
_entry.id   AF-A0A060CQL7-F1
#
_cell.length_a   1.000
_cell.length_b   1.000
_cell.length_c   1.000
_cell.angle_alpha   90.00
_cell.angle_beta   90.00
_cell.angle_gamma   90.00
#
_symmetry.space_group_name_H-M   'P 1'
#
loop_
_entity.id
_entity.type
_entity.pdbx_description
1 polymer ?
#
loop_
_entity_poly.entity_id
_entity_poly.type
_entity_poly.pdbx_seq_one_letter_code
_entity_poly.pdbx_strand_id
1 'polypeptide(L)'
;MKTTSMSFYLSKSQRRQQQIVNYTVYYLENHYKEEITLEKLAQDQFLSPTYLSKIFKEATGVSPINYLIEIRLKRAKDMLKNDNLTIKEVASA
;
A
#
# COMPACT_ATOMS: atom_id res chain seq x y z
N MET A 1 -18.40 32.33 -19.63
CA MET A 1 -19.08 31.59 -18.53
C MET A 1 -18.97 30.10 -18.77
N LYS A 2 -18.05 29.41 -18.06
CA LYS A 2 -18.25 28.13 -17.36
C LYS A 2 -17.16 28.08 -16.28
N THR A 3 -17.57 27.72 -15.07
CA THR A 3 -16.92 27.90 -13.77
C THR A 3 -15.67 27.03 -13.57
N THR A 4 -14.48 27.64 -13.53
CA THR A 4 -13.20 26.96 -13.18
C THR A 4 -12.77 27.21 -11.72
N SER A 5 -13.61 27.82 -10.89
CA SER A 5 -13.29 28.17 -9.51
C SER A 5 -14.14 27.35 -8.53
N MET A 6 -13.61 26.24 -7.96
CA MET A 6 -13.89 25.81 -6.56
C MET A 6 -13.31 24.44 -6.11
N SER A 7 -12.66 23.62 -6.94
CA SER A 7 -12.27 22.25 -6.53
C SER A 7 -10.81 22.04 -6.10
N PHE A 8 -9.95 23.07 -6.02
CA PHE A 8 -8.50 22.85 -5.90
C PHE A 8 -7.86 23.04 -4.51
N TYR A 9 -8.63 23.33 -3.46
CA TYR A 9 -8.08 23.45 -2.10
C TYR A 9 -8.51 22.28 -1.21
N LEU A 10 -7.67 21.24 -1.15
CA LEU A 10 -7.81 20.20 -0.12
C LEU A 10 -7.70 20.84 1.27
N SER A 11 -8.64 20.51 2.14
CA SER A 11 -8.61 20.96 3.54
C SER A 11 -7.37 20.41 4.28
N LYS A 12 -6.98 21.06 5.38
CA LYS A 12 -5.86 20.59 6.21
C LYS A 12 -6.05 19.13 6.67
N SER A 13 -7.29 18.73 6.97
CA SER A 13 -7.61 17.35 7.37
C SER A 13 -7.44 16.36 6.21
N GLN A 14 -7.92 16.71 5.01
CA GLN A 14 -7.76 15.85 3.83
C GLN A 14 -6.30 15.65 3.44
N ARG A 15 -5.47 16.71 3.50
CA ARG A 15 -4.02 16.58 3.25
C ARG A 15 -3.35 15.65 4.25
N ARG A 16 -3.71 15.76 5.55
CA ARG A 16 -3.19 14.87 6.59
C ARG A 16 -3.58 13.41 6.35
N GLN A 17 -4.84 13.15 5.97
CA GLN A 17 -5.29 11.80 5.63
C GLN A 17 -4.49 11.23 4.45
N GLN A 18 -4.29 12.02 3.39
CA GLN A 18 -3.49 11.58 2.25
C GLN A 18 -2.04 11.25 2.63
N GLN A 19 -1.42 12.06 3.49
CA GLN A 19 -0.07 11.80 3.98
C GLN A 19 0.02 10.48 4.75
N ILE A 20 -0.97 10.20 5.62
CA ILE A 20 -1.04 8.94 6.38
C ILE A 20 -1.15 7.75 5.42
N VAL A 21 -2.05 7.84 4.43
CA VAL A 21 -2.24 6.77 3.45
C VAL A 21 -0.96 6.54 2.64
N ASN A 22 -0.35 7.61 2.13
CA ASN A 22 0.88 7.52 1.32
C ASN A 22 2.04 6.91 2.11
N TYR A 23 2.23 7.32 3.36
CA TYR A 23 3.25 6.72 4.23
C TYR A 23 2.98 5.23 4.46
N THR A 24 1.74 4.87 4.73
CA THR A 24 1.35 3.47 4.97
C THR A 24 1.60 2.61 3.72
N VAL A 25 1.21 3.09 2.53
CA VAL A 25 1.52 2.41 1.26
C VAL A 25 3.02 2.25 1.06
N TYR A 26 3.79 3.32 1.25
CA TYR A 26 5.24 3.29 1.14
C TYR A 26 5.86 2.23 2.07
N TYR A 27 5.45 2.22 3.35
CA TYR A 27 5.96 1.26 4.31
C TYR A 27 5.62 -0.18 3.87
N LEU A 28 4.37 -0.44 3.50
CA LEU A 28 3.93 -1.76 3.08
C LEU A 28 4.69 -2.26 1.83
N GLU A 29 4.91 -1.41 0.82
CA GLU A 29 5.63 -1.78 -0.41
C GLU A 29 7.11 -2.07 -0.19
N ASN A 30 7.77 -1.37 0.74
CA ASN A 30 9.20 -1.50 0.98
C ASN A 30 9.54 -2.55 2.06
N HIS A 31 8.61 -2.80 2.99
CA HIS A 31 8.82 -3.68 4.14
C HIS A 31 7.93 -4.93 4.11
N TYR A 32 7.29 -5.25 2.97
CA TYR A 32 6.30 -6.34 2.87
C TYR A 32 6.77 -7.72 3.37
N LYS A 33 8.08 -7.97 3.48
CA LYS A 33 8.64 -9.23 3.99
C LYS A 33 8.68 -9.31 5.52
N GLU A 34 8.54 -8.19 6.21
CA GLU A 34 8.56 -8.13 7.67
C GLU A 34 7.24 -8.62 8.29
N GLU A 35 7.27 -8.94 9.58
CA GLU A 35 6.06 -9.06 10.37
C GLU A 35 5.47 -7.66 10.59
N ILE A 36 4.30 -7.42 9.99
CA ILE A 36 3.62 -6.12 10.03
C ILE A 36 2.23 -6.35 10.60
N THR A 37 1.93 -5.62 11.67
CA THR A 37 0.60 -5.56 12.29
C THR A 37 -0.02 -4.18 12.10
N LEU A 38 -1.34 -4.10 12.20
CA LEU A 38 -2.05 -2.83 12.10
C LEU A 38 -1.68 -1.91 13.28
N GLU A 39 -1.44 -2.51 14.45
CA GLU A 39 -1.01 -1.83 15.67
C GLU A 39 0.31 -1.11 15.47
N LYS A 40 1.31 -1.78 14.87
CA LYS A 40 2.62 -1.19 14.57
C LYS A 40 2.50 -0.01 13.60
N LEU A 41 1.78 -0.20 12.50
CA LEU A 41 1.57 0.86 11.49
C LEU A 41 0.87 2.10 12.06
N ALA A 42 -0.05 1.90 12.99
CA ALA A 42 -0.77 2.98 13.66
C ALA A 42 0.12 3.69 14.68
N GLN A 43 0.90 2.94 15.45
CA GLN A 43 1.85 3.47 16.43
C GLN A 43 2.90 4.36 15.78
N ASP A 44 3.49 3.94 14.65
CA ASP A 44 4.51 4.70 13.91
C ASP A 44 4.00 6.06 13.41
N GLN A 45 2.68 6.24 13.33
CA GLN A 45 2.02 7.46 12.87
C GLN A 45 1.26 8.19 13.99
N PHE A 46 1.38 7.74 15.24
CA PHE A 46 0.64 8.26 16.40
C PHE A 46 -0.88 8.24 16.21
N LEU A 47 -1.41 7.15 15.66
CA LEU A 47 -2.84 6.96 15.38
C LEU A 47 -3.41 5.78 16.16
N SER A 48 -4.74 5.73 16.27
CA SER A 48 -5.39 4.48 16.64
C SER A 48 -5.45 3.51 15.44
N PRO A 49 -5.35 2.19 15.67
CA PRO A 49 -5.50 1.18 14.61
C PRO A 49 -6.79 1.33 13.81
N THR A 50 -7.91 1.61 14.50
CA THR A 50 -9.22 1.81 13.90
C THR A 50 -9.23 3.01 12.95
N TYR A 51 -8.62 4.13 13.35
CA TYR A 51 -8.59 5.34 12.51
C TYR A 51 -7.73 5.12 11.27
N LEU A 52 -6.55 4.53 11.42
CA LEU A 52 -5.68 4.18 10.29
C LEU A 52 -6.40 3.26 9.30
N SER A 53 -7.01 2.18 9.80
CA SER A 53 -7.75 1.22 8.96
C SER A 53 -8.87 1.90 8.18
N LYS A 54 -9.64 2.78 8.84
CA LYS A 54 -10.74 3.53 8.22
C LYS A 54 -10.24 4.40 7.07
N ILE A 55 -9.31 5.32 7.32
CA ILE A 55 -8.86 6.27 6.30
C ILE A 55 -8.10 5.59 5.16
N PHE A 56 -7.35 4.53 5.46
CA PHE A 56 -6.65 3.75 4.46
C PHE A 56 -7.64 3.02 3.54
N LYS A 57 -8.68 2.41 4.11
CA LYS A 57 -9.73 1.74 3.34
C LYS A 57 -10.56 2.73 2.52
N GLU A 58 -10.87 3.90 3.07
CA GLU A 58 -11.57 4.96 2.32
C GLU A 58 -10.78 5.42 1.10
N ALA A 59 -9.45 5.46 1.19
CA ALA A 59 -8.59 5.91 0.10
C ALA A 59 -8.21 4.81 -0.91
N THR A 60 -8.04 3.56 -0.46
CA THR A 60 -7.50 2.44 -1.27
C THR A 60 -8.53 1.37 -1.63
N GLY A 61 -9.70 1.38 -0.98
CA GLY A 61 -10.75 0.37 -1.12
C GLY A 61 -10.57 -0.88 -0.23
N VAL A 62 -9.38 -1.09 0.35
CA VAL A 62 -9.04 -2.29 1.13
C VAL A 62 -8.36 -1.94 2.46
N SER A 63 -8.33 -2.86 3.43
CA SER A 63 -7.61 -2.63 4.69
C SER A 63 -6.08 -2.67 4.45
N PRO A 64 -5.27 -2.06 5.33
CA PRO A 64 -3.81 -2.14 5.24
C PRO A 64 -3.27 -3.58 5.18
N ILE A 65 -3.87 -4.50 5.94
CA ILE A 65 -3.46 -5.91 5.97
C ILE A 65 -3.83 -6.63 4.67
N ASN A 66 -5.00 -6.37 4.10
CA ASN A 66 -5.36 -6.94 2.80
C ASN A 66 -4.47 -6.40 1.68
N TYR A 67 -4.15 -5.11 1.71
CA TYR A 67 -3.19 -4.51 0.78
C TYR A 67 -1.82 -5.19 0.87
N LEU A 68 -1.31 -5.43 2.09
CA LEU A 68 -0.07 -6.19 2.29
C LEU A 68 -0.12 -7.61 1.71
N ILE A 69 -1.24 -8.32 1.88
CA ILE A 69 -1.45 -9.65 1.30
C ILE A 69 -1.37 -9.58 -0.23
N GLU A 70 -2.00 -8.59 -0.85
CA GLU A 70 -1.97 -8.40 -2.30
C GLU A 70 -0.55 -8.14 -2.82
N ILE A 71 0.25 -7.31 -2.14
CA ILE A 71 1.67 -7.10 -2.46
C ILE A 71 2.42 -8.45 -2.44
N ARG A 72 2.29 -9.21 -1.36
CA ARG A 72 2.98 -10.50 -1.18
C ARG A 72 2.60 -11.49 -2.28
N LEU A 73 1.31 -11.59 -2.61
CA LEU A 73 0.81 -12.45 -3.68
C LEU A 73 1.34 -12.03 -5.05
N LYS A 74 1.38 -10.72 -5.33
CA LYS A 74 1.95 -10.20 -6.58
C LYS A 74 3.42 -10.59 -6.72
N ARG A 75 4.23 -10.35 -5.68
CA ARG A 75 5.66 -10.70 -5.67
C ARG A 75 5.89 -12.19 -5.82
N ALA A 76 5.09 -13.03 -5.15
CA ALA A 76 5.16 -14.48 -5.28
C ALA A 76 4.86 -14.94 -6.73
N LYS A 77 3.82 -14.37 -7.37
CA LYS A 77 3.50 -14.65 -8.77
C LYS A 77 4.64 -14.24 -9.71
N ASP A 78 5.28 -13.09 -9.46
CA ASP A 78 6.39 -12.61 -10.27
C ASP A 78 7.63 -13.53 -10.14
N MET A 79 7.91 -14.02 -8.93
CA MET A 79 8.97 -15.00 -8.70
C MET A 79 8.73 -16.30 -9.47
N LEU A 80 7.51 -16.86 -9.38
CA LEU A 80 7.15 -18.09 -10.10
C LEU A 80 7.22 -17.96 -11.63
N LYS A 81 6.98 -16.76 -12.18
CA LYS A 81 7.12 -16.51 -13.63
C LYS A 81 8.58 -16.48 -14.07
N ASN A 82 9.46 -15.92 -13.23
CA ASN A 82 10.89 -15.78 -13.55
C ASN A 82 11.64 -17.11 -13.43
N ASP A 83 11.27 -17.97 -12.49
CA ASP A 83 11.93 -19.28 -12.31
C ASP A 83 11.73 -20.23 -13.51
N ASN A 84 10.68 -20.03 -14.32
CA ASN A 84 10.44 -20.81 -15.55
C ASN A 84 11.39 -20.48 -16.72
N LEU A 85 12.23 -19.44 -16.63
CA LEU A 85 13.27 -19.18 -17.63
C LEU A 85 14.49 -20.11 -17.43
N THR A 86 14.76 -20.54 -16.20
CA THR A 86 15.97 -21.29 -15.85
C THR A 86 15.98 -22.74 -16.38
N ILE A 87 14.83 -23.39 -16.55
CA ILE A 87 14.78 -24.78 -17.06
C ILE A 87 15.09 -24.84 -18.57
N LYS A 88 14.70 -23.80 -19.33
CA LYS A 88 14.97 -23.76 -20.78
C LYS A 88 16.37 -23.27 -21.13
N GLU A 89 16.97 -22.42 -20.29
CA GLU A 89 18.32 -21.90 -20.51
C GLU A 89 19.43 -22.85 -20.03
N VAL A 90 19.15 -23.73 -19.06
CA VAL A 90 20.12 -24.73 -18.55
C VAL A 90 20.15 -26.01 -19.41
N ALA A 91 19.08 -26.34 -20.13
CA ALA A 91 19.03 -27.56 -20.97
C ALA A 91 19.78 -27.45 -22.31
N SER A 92 20.39 -26.30 -22.60
CA SER A 92 21.19 -26.05 -23.81
C SER A 92 22.64 -25.64 -23.51
N ALA A 93 23.12 -25.91 -22.29
CA ALA A 93 24.54 -25.83 -21.94
C ALA A 93 25.18 -27.23 -21.96
#